data_AF-A0A2E4WTH6-F1
#
_entry.id   AF-A0A2E4WTH6-F1
#
_cell.length_a   1.000
_cell.length_b   1.000
_cell.length_c   1.000
_cell.angle_alpha   90.00
_cell.angle_beta   90.00
_cell.angle_gamma   90.00
#
_symmetry.space_group_name_H-M   'P 1'
#
loop_
_entity.id
_entity.type
_entity.pdbx_description
1 polymer ?
#
loop_
_entity_poly.entity_id
_entity_poly.type
_entity_poly.pdbx_seq_one_letter_code
_entity_poly.pdbx_strand_id
1 'polypeptide(L)'
;MSSLVSEIIPFSFLFVLLILYLATKKATKFENKSEKEITSYDESKVFLESAEAKLIALRDLYRQDLIDSEIYLKKTDDIANSITRKIGKEITEIAFEKKNDIYNQLKVDIVKKVSQRKDINESNDLDVLISAVDKRIEVGFDNEKN
;
A
#
# COMPACT_ATOMS: atom_id res chain seq x y z
N MET A 1 -48.59 21.79 35.89
CA MET A 1 -48.06 21.21 34.63
C MET A 1 -47.61 22.35 33.71
N SER A 2 -46.41 22.92 33.90
CA SER A 2 -45.91 24.02 33.05
C SER A 2 -44.40 24.28 33.19
N SER A 3 -43.57 23.25 33.33
CA SER A 3 -42.10 23.39 33.35
C SER A 3 -41.44 22.68 32.16
N LEU A 4 -41.94 21.49 31.80
CA LEU A 4 -41.43 20.71 30.66
C LEU A 4 -41.59 21.44 29.33
N VAL A 5 -42.72 22.14 29.13
CA VAL A 5 -42.98 22.87 27.88
C VAL A 5 -42.03 24.07 27.74
N SER A 6 -41.78 24.81 28.82
CA SER A 6 -40.83 25.93 28.82
C SER A 6 -39.37 25.50 28.67
N GLU A 7 -39.03 24.28 29.08
CA GLU A 7 -37.70 23.70 28.89
C GLU A 7 -37.50 23.15 27.47
N ILE A 8 -38.52 22.55 26.85
CA ILE A 8 -38.41 21.96 25.50
C ILE A 8 -38.38 23.00 24.37
N ILE A 9 -39.09 24.12 24.54
CA ILE A 9 -39.20 25.19 23.54
C ILE A 9 -37.83 25.73 23.07
N PRO A 10 -36.88 26.09 23.95
CA PRO A 10 -35.58 26.61 23.50
C PRO A 10 -34.74 25.58 22.74
N PHE A 11 -34.79 24.29 23.12
CA PHE A 11 -34.09 23.23 22.39
C PHE A 11 -34.69 22.98 21.01
N SER A 12 -36.02 22.98 20.92
CA SER A 12 -36.72 22.82 19.65
C SER A 12 -36.43 23.99 18.71
N PHE A 13 -36.34 25.21 19.24
CA PHE A 13 -35.97 26.39 18.47
C PHE A 13 -34.52 26.31 17.94
N LEU A 14 -33.58 25.86 18.78
CA LEU A 14 -32.20 25.58 18.36
C LEU A 14 -32.12 24.51 17.26
N PHE A 15 -32.94 23.46 17.36
CA PHE A 15 -33.00 22.40 16.36
C PHE A 15 -33.52 22.89 15.01
N VAL A 16 -34.58 23.72 15.01
CA VAL A 16 -35.09 24.35 13.78
C VAL A 16 -34.05 25.29 13.16
N LEU A 17 -33.35 26.08 13.98
CA LEU A 17 -32.24 26.93 13.51
C LEU A 17 -31.11 26.09 12.89
N LEU A 18 -30.80 24.93 13.45
CA LEU A 18 -29.77 24.04 12.94
C LEU A 18 -30.17 23.41 11.59
N ILE A 19 -31.43 23.00 11.43
CA ILE A 19 -31.98 22.54 10.14
C ILE A 19 -31.93 23.67 9.11
N LEU A 20 -32.32 24.88 9.49
CA LEU A 20 -32.37 26.04 8.59
C LEU A 20 -30.94 26.49 8.20
N TYR A 21 -29.99 26.40 9.12
CA TYR A 21 -28.57 26.60 8.85
C TYR A 21 -28.03 25.54 7.88
N LEU A 22 -28.38 24.27 8.05
CA LEU A 22 -28.02 23.19 7.12
C LEU A 22 -28.64 23.41 5.73
N ALA A 23 -29.89 23.87 5.67
CA ALA A 23 -30.61 24.14 4.42
C ALA A 23 -30.03 25.36 3.66
N THR A 24 -29.56 26.37 4.38
CA THR A 24 -28.92 27.57 3.79
C THR A 24 -27.48 27.34 3.37
N LYS A 25 -26.84 26.29 3.90
CA LYS A 25 -25.53 25.85 3.44
C LYS A 25 -25.67 25.33 2.00
N LYS A 26 -25.39 26.22 1.03
CA LYS A 26 -25.30 25.90 -0.39
C LYS A 26 -24.51 24.61 -0.54
N ALA A 27 -25.17 23.56 -1.05
CA ALA A 27 -24.53 22.30 -1.31
C ALA A 27 -23.27 22.58 -2.12
N THR A 28 -22.09 22.37 -1.53
CA THR A 28 -20.84 22.40 -2.25
C THR A 28 -21.03 21.35 -3.33
N LYS A 29 -21.18 21.77 -4.58
CA LYS A 29 -21.12 20.85 -5.71
C LYS A 29 -19.79 20.15 -5.52
N PHE A 30 -19.85 18.86 -5.17
CA PHE A 30 -18.70 18.00 -5.31
C PHE A 30 -18.41 18.05 -6.80
N GLU A 31 -17.47 18.91 -7.20
CA GLU A 31 -16.85 18.76 -8.49
C GLU A 31 -16.34 17.32 -8.51
N ASN A 32 -16.88 16.53 -9.42
CA ASN A 32 -16.29 15.27 -9.81
C ASN A 32 -14.90 15.61 -10.34
N LYS A 33 -13.93 15.77 -9.42
CA LYS A 33 -12.52 15.77 -9.73
C LYS A 33 -12.34 14.49 -10.54
N SER A 34 -11.98 14.67 -11.80
CA SER A 34 -11.60 13.63 -12.74
C SER A 34 -10.99 12.48 -11.94
N GLU A 35 -11.72 11.37 -11.98
CA GLU A 35 -11.49 10.21 -11.14
C GLU A 35 -10.12 9.65 -11.50
N LYS A 36 -9.09 10.05 -10.74
CA LYS A 36 -7.73 9.56 -10.94
C LYS A 36 -7.78 8.04 -10.88
N GLU A 37 -7.38 7.42 -11.98
CA GLU A 37 -7.08 6.00 -12.07
C GLU A 37 -6.09 5.69 -10.94
N ILE A 38 -6.40 4.67 -10.13
CA ILE A 38 -5.54 4.30 -9.02
C ILE A 38 -4.32 3.59 -9.63
N THR A 39 -3.15 4.22 -9.53
CA THR A 39 -1.92 3.69 -10.16
C THR A 39 -1.00 2.99 -9.16
N SER A 40 -1.29 3.08 -7.85
CA SER A 40 -0.45 2.53 -6.79
C SER A 40 -1.22 1.61 -5.85
N TYR A 41 -0.52 0.60 -5.33
CA TYR A 41 -1.01 -0.33 -4.31
C TYR A 41 -1.49 0.39 -3.04
N ASP A 42 -0.76 1.42 -2.58
CA ASP A 42 -1.12 2.15 -1.36
C ASP A 42 -2.41 2.96 -1.55
N GLU A 43 -2.59 3.55 -2.74
CA GLU A 43 -3.83 4.25 -3.09
C GLU A 43 -5.01 3.28 -3.24
N SER A 44 -4.76 2.07 -3.76
CA SER A 44 -5.75 0.99 -3.85
C SER A 44 -6.20 0.52 -2.46
N LYS A 45 -5.23 0.37 -1.54
CA LYS A 45 -5.47 -0.03 -0.16
C LYS A 45 -6.32 1.00 0.57
N VAL A 46 -5.94 2.28 0.53
CA VAL A 46 -6.70 3.37 1.18
C VAL A 46 -8.11 3.47 0.61
N PHE A 47 -8.27 3.29 -0.70
CA PHE A 47 -9.60 3.28 -1.32
C PHE A 47 -10.45 2.09 -0.84
N LEU A 48 -9.90 0.88 -0.80
CA LEU A 48 -10.60 -0.31 -0.31
C LEU A 48 -11.01 -0.21 1.15
N GLU A 49 -10.11 0.27 2.03
CA GLU A 49 -10.42 0.53 3.43
C GLU A 49 -11.56 1.56 3.57
N SER A 50 -11.57 2.59 2.72
CA SER A 50 -12.65 3.57 2.70
C SER A 50 -13.99 2.99 2.21
N ALA A 51 -13.96 2.03 1.28
CA ALA A 51 -15.14 1.35 0.76
C ALA A 51 -15.72 0.39 1.80
N GLU A 52 -14.86 -0.34 2.52
CA GLU A 52 -15.25 -1.19 3.65
C GLU A 52 -15.95 -0.38 4.75
N ALA A 53 -15.35 0.74 5.17
CA ALA A 53 -15.95 1.60 6.19
C ALA A 53 -17.35 2.11 5.77
N LYS A 54 -17.54 2.43 4.48
CA LYS A 54 -18.84 2.84 3.95
C LYS A 54 -19.87 1.70 3.97
N LEU A 55 -19.46 0.48 3.64
CA LEU A 55 -20.35 -0.69 3.68
C LEU A 55 -20.75 -1.04 5.12
N ILE A 56 -19.82 -0.93 6.07
CA ILE A 56 -20.11 -1.10 7.51
C ILE A 56 -21.14 -0.07 7.95
N ALA A 57 -20.92 1.21 7.65
CA ALA A 57 -21.86 2.27 8.00
C ALA A 57 -23.24 2.06 7.34
N LEU A 58 -23.27 1.63 6.07
CA LEU A 58 -24.51 1.35 5.35
C LEU A 58 -25.29 0.19 5.97
N ARG A 59 -24.59 -0.87 6.40
CA ARG A 59 -25.17 -1.98 7.16
C ARG A 59 -25.74 -1.51 8.50
N ASP A 60 -25.01 -0.66 9.21
CA ASP A 60 -25.44 -0.19 10.52
C ASP A 60 -26.65 0.75 10.43
N LEU A 61 -26.74 1.57 9.38
CA LEU A 61 -27.92 2.38 9.06
C LEU A 61 -29.14 1.50 8.77
N TYR A 62 -28.97 0.44 7.99
CA TYR A 62 -30.05 -0.50 7.69
C TYR A 62 -30.52 -1.24 8.95
N ARG A 63 -29.59 -1.68 9.81
CA ARG A 63 -29.92 -2.34 11.08
C ARG A 63 -30.63 -1.45 12.10
N GLN A 64 -30.47 -0.14 11.98
CA GLN A 64 -31.15 0.85 12.82
C GLN A 64 -32.51 1.28 12.22
N ASP A 65 -32.96 0.63 11.15
CA ASP A 65 -34.17 0.99 10.38
C ASP A 65 -34.17 2.47 9.93
N LEU A 66 -32.98 3.05 9.72
CA LEU A 66 -32.81 4.43 9.24
C LEU A 66 -32.88 4.53 7.71
N ILE A 67 -32.73 3.40 7.00
CA ILE A 67 -32.82 3.30 5.55
C ILE A 67 -33.56 2.03 5.14
N ASP A 68 -34.28 2.10 4.03
CA ASP A 68 -35.01 0.95 3.48
C ASP A 68 -34.10 -0.03 2.75
N SER A 69 -34.59 -1.25 2.57
CA SER A 69 -33.90 -2.33 1.85
C SER A 69 -33.55 -1.95 0.41
N GLU A 70 -34.41 -1.19 -0.27
CA GLU A 70 -34.16 -0.68 -1.62
C GLU A 70 -32.95 0.28 -1.65
N ILE A 71 -32.87 1.20 -0.69
CA ILE A 71 -31.76 2.16 -0.57
C ILE A 71 -30.47 1.44 -0.21
N TYR A 72 -30.56 0.45 0.69
CA TYR A 72 -29.43 -0.38 1.10
C TYR A 72 -28.83 -1.14 -0.10
N LEU A 73 -29.67 -1.82 -0.89
CA LEU A 73 -29.24 -2.55 -2.09
C LEU A 73 -28.62 -1.61 -3.12
N LYS A 74 -29.32 -0.52 -3.47
CA LYS A 74 -28.84 0.44 -4.47
C LYS A 74 -27.49 1.03 -4.11
N LYS A 75 -27.30 1.44 -2.85
CA LYS A 75 -26.02 2.02 -2.40
C LYS A 75 -24.90 0.98 -2.32
N THR A 76 -25.23 -0.28 -2.03
CA THR A 76 -24.26 -1.37 -2.05
C THR A 76 -23.79 -1.63 -3.48
N ASP A 77 -24.69 -1.64 -4.45
CA ASP A 77 -24.37 -1.76 -5.87
C ASP A 77 -23.53 -0.59 -6.39
N ASP A 78 -23.83 0.65 -5.98
CA ASP A 78 -23.03 1.83 -6.33
C ASP A 78 -21.58 1.70 -5.83
N ILE A 79 -21.39 1.17 -4.61
CA ILE A 79 -20.05 0.93 -4.05
C ILE A 79 -19.34 -0.19 -4.83
N ALA A 80 -20.03 -1.30 -5.12
CA ALA A 80 -19.48 -2.40 -5.91
C ALA A 80 -19.03 -1.93 -7.30
N ASN A 81 -19.87 -1.15 -8.00
CA ASN A 81 -19.53 -0.55 -9.29
C ASN A 81 -18.34 0.40 -9.20
N SER A 82 -18.24 1.18 -8.12
CA SER A 82 -17.09 2.07 -7.89
C SER A 82 -15.79 1.28 -7.67
N ILE A 83 -15.86 0.16 -6.94
CA ILE A 83 -14.73 -0.75 -6.75
C ILE A 83 -14.30 -1.33 -8.09
N THR A 84 -15.23 -1.90 -8.85
CA THR A 84 -14.95 -2.47 -10.17
C THR A 84 -14.40 -1.42 -11.13
N ARG A 85 -14.87 -0.17 -11.10
CA ARG A 85 -14.35 0.88 -11.98
C ARG A 85 -12.94 1.34 -11.60
N LYS A 86 -12.65 1.47 -10.30
CA LYS A 86 -11.35 1.98 -9.81
C LYS A 86 -10.26 0.92 -9.72
N ILE A 87 -10.65 -0.34 -9.56
CA ILE A 87 -9.76 -1.49 -9.35
C ILE A 87 -9.84 -2.49 -10.51
N GLY A 88 -10.74 -2.27 -11.48
CA GLY A 88 -11.01 -3.20 -12.59
C GLY A 88 -9.84 -3.51 -13.53
N LYS A 89 -8.70 -2.86 -13.37
CA LYS A 89 -7.42 -3.42 -13.80
C LYS A 89 -6.90 -4.31 -12.69
N GLU A 90 -7.30 -5.57 -12.79
CA GLU A 90 -6.69 -6.74 -12.15
C GLU A 90 -5.84 -6.43 -10.91
N ILE A 91 -6.45 -6.54 -9.71
CA ILE A 91 -5.73 -6.58 -8.41
C ILE A 91 -4.53 -7.54 -8.48
N THR A 92 -4.67 -8.60 -9.29
CA THR A 92 -3.64 -9.56 -9.66
C THR A 92 -2.44 -8.91 -10.35
N GLU A 93 -2.61 -8.02 -11.34
CA GLU A 93 -1.52 -7.30 -12.01
C GLU A 93 -0.75 -6.38 -11.05
N ILE A 94 -1.45 -5.58 -10.23
CA ILE A 94 -0.82 -4.67 -9.26
C ILE A 94 -0.04 -5.45 -8.19
N ALA A 95 -0.58 -6.58 -7.72
CA ALA A 95 0.13 -7.47 -6.80
C ALA A 95 1.32 -8.17 -7.47
N PHE A 96 1.22 -8.47 -8.78
CA PHE A 96 2.28 -9.10 -9.55
C PHE A 96 3.45 -8.15 -9.83
N GLU A 97 3.18 -6.88 -10.15
CA GLU A 97 4.20 -5.83 -10.32
C GLU A 97 5.05 -5.68 -9.05
N LYS A 98 4.41 -5.58 -7.88
CA LYS A 98 5.13 -5.49 -6.60
C LYS A 98 5.97 -6.74 -6.31
N LYS A 99 5.46 -7.92 -6.66
CA LYS A 99 6.20 -9.19 -6.51
C LYS A 99 7.41 -9.25 -7.45
N ASN A 100 7.27 -8.73 -8.66
CA ASN A 100 8.36 -8.64 -9.64
C ASN A 100 9.44 -7.64 -9.19
N ASP A 101 9.07 -6.51 -8.61
CA ASP A 101 10.02 -5.54 -8.05
C ASP A 101 10.82 -6.11 -6.88
N ILE A 102 10.16 -6.82 -5.95
CA ILE A 102 10.84 -7.51 -4.85
C ILE A 102 11.77 -8.60 -5.39
N TYR A 103 11.33 -9.37 -6.39
CA TYR A 103 12.14 -10.39 -7.03
C TYR A 103 13.37 -9.78 -7.74
N ASN A 104 13.20 -8.68 -8.46
CA ASN A 104 14.28 -7.99 -9.15
C ASN A 104 15.26 -7.36 -8.17
N GLN A 105 14.79 -6.75 -7.08
CA GLN A 105 15.65 -6.25 -6.01
C GLN A 105 16.45 -7.40 -5.36
N LEU A 106 15.79 -8.51 -5.04
CA LEU A 106 16.46 -9.67 -4.45
C LEU A 106 17.50 -10.26 -5.40
N LYS A 107 17.19 -10.35 -6.70
CA LYS A 107 18.14 -10.80 -7.73
C LYS A 107 19.35 -9.87 -7.81
N VAL A 108 19.13 -8.55 -7.82
CA VAL A 108 20.20 -7.55 -7.83
C VAL A 108 21.07 -7.67 -6.57
N ASP A 109 20.47 -7.82 -5.40
CA ASP A 109 21.20 -7.95 -4.14
C ASP A 109 21.99 -9.26 -4.05
N ILE A 110 21.45 -10.36 -4.56
CA ILE A 110 22.16 -11.64 -4.68
C ILE A 110 23.35 -11.50 -5.63
N VAL A 111 23.14 -10.95 -6.83
CA VAL A 111 24.21 -10.72 -7.81
C VAL A 111 25.29 -9.82 -7.22
N LYS A 112 24.91 -8.72 -6.55
CA LYS A 112 25.83 -7.81 -5.88
C LYS A 112 26.64 -8.51 -4.79
N LYS A 113 26.02 -9.34 -3.95
CA LYS A 113 26.71 -10.16 -2.93
C LYS A 113 27.65 -11.19 -3.54
N VAL A 114 27.28 -11.82 -4.65
CA VAL A 114 28.11 -12.82 -5.34
C VAL A 114 29.29 -12.16 -6.04
N SER A 115 29.09 -11.02 -6.70
CA SER A 115 30.16 -10.24 -7.32
C SER A 115 31.16 -9.71 -6.27
N GLN A 116 30.67 -9.22 -5.12
CA GLN A 116 31.53 -8.82 -3.99
C GLN A 116 32.36 -9.98 -3.39
N ARG A 117 31.91 -11.23 -3.53
CA ARG A 117 32.69 -12.41 -3.11
C ARG A 117 33.72 -12.84 -4.15
N LYS A 118 33.58 -12.47 -5.43
CA LYS A 118 34.56 -12.81 -6.46
C LYS A 118 35.84 -11.98 -6.36
N ASP A 119 35.76 -10.75 -5.82
CA ASP A 119 36.94 -9.91 -5.58
C ASP A 119 37.80 -10.35 -4.39
N ILE A 120 37.44 -11.42 -3.67
CA ILE A 120 38.25 -11.99 -2.57
C ILE A 120 39.08 -13.21 -3.04
N ASN A 121 38.87 -13.68 -4.28
CA ASN A 121 39.77 -14.64 -4.92
C ASN A 121 40.72 -13.90 -5.87
N GLU A 122 41.45 -12.95 -5.31
CA GLU A 122 42.72 -12.54 -5.90
C GLU A 122 43.70 -13.70 -5.67
N SER A 123 44.12 -14.29 -6.79
CA SER A 123 45.08 -15.38 -6.94
C SER A 123 46.21 -15.34 -5.90
N ASN A 124 46.15 -16.26 -4.94
CA ASN A 124 46.91 -17.51 -4.91
C ASN A 124 48.19 -17.44 -4.05
N ASP A 125 47.99 -17.37 -2.75
CA ASP A 125 49.03 -17.67 -1.73
C ASP A 125 49.67 -19.06 -1.99
N LEU A 126 48.94 -20.00 -2.61
CA LEU A 126 49.47 -21.29 -3.02
C LEU A 126 50.47 -21.20 -4.18
N ASP A 127 50.24 -20.34 -5.18
CA ASP A 127 51.19 -20.15 -6.29
C ASP A 127 52.44 -19.39 -5.82
N VAL A 128 52.29 -18.49 -4.84
CA VAL A 128 53.41 -17.84 -4.15
C VAL A 128 54.21 -18.85 -3.34
N LEU A 129 53.55 -19.78 -2.65
CA LEU A 129 54.22 -20.87 -1.92
C LEU A 129 54.92 -21.85 -2.86
N ILE A 130 54.31 -22.19 -4.00
CA ILE A 130 54.92 -23.07 -5.02
C ILE A 130 56.15 -22.39 -5.63
N SER A 131 56.04 -21.12 -6.02
CA SER A 131 57.17 -20.36 -6.57
C SER A 131 58.30 -20.13 -5.55
N ALA A 132 57.97 -19.97 -4.26
CA ALA A 132 58.98 -19.87 -3.19
C ALA A 132 59.72 -21.20 -2.96
N VAL A 133 59.05 -22.34 -3.13
CA VAL A 133 59.66 -23.67 -3.06
C VAL A 133 60.56 -23.91 -4.27
N ASP A 134 60.09 -23.62 -5.50
CA ASP A 134 60.88 -23.79 -6.71
C ASP A 134 62.17 -22.96 -6.68
N LYS A 135 62.08 -21.70 -6.22
CA LYS A 135 63.24 -20.82 -6.06
C LYS A 135 64.24 -21.34 -5.02
N ARG A 136 63.77 -22.01 -3.96
CA ARG A 136 64.65 -22.62 -2.95
C ARG A 136 65.35 -23.87 -3.47
N ILE A 137 64.70 -24.63 -4.33
CA ILE A 137 65.27 -25.81 -4.98
C ILE A 137 66.36 -25.38 -5.97
N GLU A 138 66.11 -24.36 -6.78
CA GLU A 138 67.08 -23.84 -7.77
C GLU A 138 68.36 -23.32 -7.10
N VAL A 139 68.23 -22.52 -6.03
CA VAL A 139 69.38 -22.01 -5.24
C VAL A 139 70.13 -23.13 -4.50
N GLY A 140 69.46 -24.24 -4.19
CA GLY A 140 70.10 -25.42 -3.59
C GLY A 140 71.02 -26.17 -4.57
N PHE A 141 70.62 -26.25 -5.85
CA PHE A 141 71.40 -26.92 -6.90
C PHE A 141 72.60 -26.09 -7.39
N ASP A 142 72.51 -24.76 -7.34
CA ASP A 142 73.62 -23.89 -7.76
C ASP A 142 74.77 -23.82 -6.75
N ASN A 143 74.52 -24.12 -5.48
CA ASN A 143 75.54 -24.15 -4.42
C ASN A 143 76.30 -25.49 -4.31
N GLU A 144 75.88 -26.54 -5.02
CA GLU A 144 76.60 -27.83 -5.10
C GLU A 144 77.51 -27.96 -6.34
N LYS A 145 77.48 -26.99 -7.26
CA LYS A 145 78.28 -26.99 -8.51
C LYS A 145 79.49 -26.06 -8.53
N ASN A 146 79.85 -25.45 -7.39
CA ASN A 146 81.09 -24.69 -7.21
C ASN A 146 82.01 -25.36 -6.18
#